data_AF-A0A5C5VEA8-F1
#
_entry.id   AF-A0A5C5VEA8-F1
#
_cell.length_a   1.000
_cell.length_b   1.000
_cell.length_c   1.000
_cell.angle_alpha   90.00
_cell.angle_beta   90.00
_cell.angle_gamma   90.00
#
_symmetry.space_group_name_H-M   'P 1'
#
loop_
_entity.id
_entity.type
_entity.pdbx_description
1 polymer ?
#
loop_
_entity_poly.entity_id
_entity_poly.type
_entity_poly.pdbx_seq_one_letter_code
_entity_poly.pdbx_strand_id
1 'polypeptide(L)'
;MSEPAAFALIRDGKTRYFADRWASALLRREVMWGPQDFAAWVEQFEELDEWALDCDGGAVVDYDNRLLLWEGAASEYRVPRVRRLYNRLLAAAWQEFKVELAPAGSDRLAKHVGIIDEPRDHADGELPDDEDEEDDDYEPRLQTVEESRRYEPDEDDDPDEDDDDVPRAWVTIVDAEGSSRHRQLDELPLDLLQGEPEALEAVAKLKPAQIPPEAVVSEGLFLNTKERIAFVWGSPELRERMKELGRRWRGWTLRWSKQGYAQQCAASGVAGQPMTDADALARILPLVLSTEQFNLGTVIGAIGGGVQKFARKATGCLIVVLCLPLLLFGVFSGAWMSVLYAVVATVVVVSGLYMLIVRRVRRSFAKKMQPLQGDGGAPTVVAGPQDEQERKVRIDRLLALAGLPPLAEVQPLFPNATGLELLAEQ
;
A
#
# COMPACT_ATOMS: atom_id res chain seq x y z
N MET A 1 5.71 -6.85 -10.09
CA MET A 1 5.65 -6.16 -11.38
C MET A 1 6.81 -5.18 -11.43
N SER A 2 7.14 -4.54 -12.56
CA SER A 2 7.99 -3.33 -12.47
C SER A 2 7.14 -2.23 -11.89
N GLU A 3 7.72 -1.34 -11.09
CA GLU A 3 7.04 -0.15 -10.58
C GLU A 3 7.74 1.10 -11.10
N PRO A 4 7.59 1.40 -12.40
CA PRO A 4 8.27 2.51 -13.03
C PRO A 4 7.89 3.83 -12.38
N ALA A 5 8.87 4.71 -12.18
CA ALA A 5 8.63 6.10 -11.81
C ALA A 5 9.29 7.06 -12.78
N ALA A 6 8.57 8.15 -13.04
CA ALA A 6 9.05 9.27 -13.85
C ALA A 6 9.36 10.50 -12.99
N PHE A 7 10.43 11.20 -13.33
CA PHE A 7 10.88 12.39 -12.60
C PHE A 7 11.10 13.55 -13.56
N ALA A 8 10.75 14.75 -13.10
CA ALA A 8 11.10 15.98 -13.78
C ALA A 8 11.78 16.95 -12.82
N LEU A 9 12.90 17.53 -13.25
CA LEU A 9 13.59 18.61 -12.55
C LEU A 9 13.49 19.88 -13.40
N ILE A 10 12.85 20.93 -12.87
CA ILE A 10 12.68 22.21 -13.57
C ILE A 10 13.60 23.25 -12.92
N ARG A 11 14.55 23.79 -13.69
CA ARG A 11 15.51 24.82 -13.27
C ARG A 11 15.75 25.82 -14.39
N ASP A 12 15.73 27.11 -14.08
CA ASP A 12 15.97 28.21 -15.03
C ASP A 12 15.07 28.11 -16.28
N GLY A 13 13.81 27.70 -16.10
CA GLY A 13 12.83 27.49 -17.16
C GLY A 13 13.08 26.27 -18.04
N LYS A 14 14.01 25.38 -17.66
CA LYS A 14 14.32 24.14 -18.39
C LYS A 14 13.88 22.92 -17.60
N THR A 15 13.14 22.03 -18.26
CA THR A 15 12.73 20.74 -17.71
C THR A 15 13.67 19.65 -18.20
N ARG A 16 14.12 18.79 -17.28
CA ARG A 16 14.87 17.56 -17.58
C ARG A 16 14.09 16.37 -17.06
N TYR A 17 13.98 15.31 -17.86
CA TYR A 17 13.21 14.13 -17.55
C TYR A 17 14.12 12.96 -17.19
N PHE A 18 13.70 12.14 -16.24
CA PHE A 18 14.40 10.95 -15.83
C PHE A 18 13.39 9.85 -15.53
N ALA A 19 13.78 8.59 -15.64
CA ALA A 19 12.94 7.49 -15.18
C ALA A 19 13.77 6.34 -14.64
N ASP A 20 13.17 5.55 -13.75
CA ASP A 20 13.70 4.27 -13.31
C ASP A 20 12.57 3.26 -13.10
N ARG A 21 12.82 2.00 -13.44
CA ARG A 21 11.81 0.94 -13.48
C ARG A 21 11.32 0.46 -12.10
N TRP A 22 11.96 0.90 -11.03
CA TRP A 22 11.72 0.44 -9.66
C TRP A 22 11.62 1.59 -8.66
N ALA A 23 11.75 2.81 -9.14
CA ALA A 23 11.88 3.95 -8.26
C ALA A 23 10.55 4.39 -7.63
N SER A 24 9.38 3.92 -8.11
CA SER A 24 8.10 4.23 -7.47
C SER A 24 8.02 3.63 -6.05
N ALA A 25 8.39 2.35 -5.90
CA ALA A 25 8.49 1.66 -4.60
C ALA A 25 9.36 2.41 -3.57
N LEU A 26 10.39 3.11 -4.05
CA LEU A 26 11.37 3.80 -3.20
C LEU A 26 11.07 5.28 -3.01
N LEU A 27 10.22 5.87 -3.86
CA LEU A 27 10.07 7.31 -3.98
C LEU A 27 9.80 8.01 -2.64
N ARG A 28 8.99 7.39 -1.78
CA ARG A 28 8.68 7.92 -0.44
C ARG A 28 9.90 8.01 0.46
N ARG A 29 10.79 7.01 0.41
CA ARG A 29 12.07 7.06 1.12
C ARG A 29 12.94 8.19 0.59
N GLU A 30 13.03 8.30 -0.74
CA GLU A 30 14.01 9.19 -1.36
C GLU A 30 13.61 10.67 -1.27
N VAL A 31 12.32 10.96 -1.44
CA VAL A 31 11.79 12.32 -1.32
C VAL A 31 11.92 12.84 0.12
N MET A 32 12.06 12.00 1.14
CA MET A 32 12.21 12.43 2.54
C MET A 32 13.51 13.24 2.81
N TRP A 33 14.51 13.15 1.94
CA TRP A 33 15.82 13.76 2.17
C TRP A 33 15.93 15.22 1.70
N GLY A 34 14.86 15.78 1.13
CA GLY A 34 14.82 17.17 0.70
C GLY A 34 15.40 17.40 -0.71
N PRO A 35 15.37 18.65 -1.20
CA PRO A 35 15.56 18.94 -2.62
C PRO A 35 16.93 18.55 -3.16
N GLN A 36 18.02 18.83 -2.44
CA GLN A 36 19.38 18.57 -2.95
C GLN A 36 19.68 17.08 -3.03
N ASP A 37 19.39 16.35 -1.95
CA ASP A 37 19.63 14.91 -1.86
C ASP A 37 18.75 14.15 -2.86
N PHE A 38 17.48 14.58 -3.02
CA PHE A 38 16.57 14.01 -4.02
C PHE A 38 17.05 14.26 -5.46
N ALA A 39 17.49 15.48 -5.80
CA ALA A 39 18.01 15.75 -7.14
C ALA A 39 19.26 14.92 -7.46
N ALA A 40 20.18 14.83 -6.50
CA ALA A 40 21.40 14.04 -6.66
C ALA A 40 21.08 12.55 -6.87
N TRP A 41 19.99 12.05 -6.29
CA TRP A 41 19.47 10.71 -6.56
C TRP A 41 18.90 10.59 -7.97
N VAL A 42 17.96 11.46 -8.35
CA VAL A 42 17.31 11.44 -9.68
C VAL A 42 18.31 11.60 -10.83
N GLU A 43 19.30 12.50 -10.70
CA GLU A 43 20.29 12.79 -11.73
C GLU A 43 21.26 11.62 -12.01
N GLN A 44 21.17 10.52 -11.26
CA GLN A 44 21.90 9.27 -11.56
C GLN A 44 21.20 8.39 -12.59
N PHE A 45 19.91 8.64 -12.84
CA PHE A 45 19.12 7.86 -13.80
C PHE A 45 19.38 8.31 -15.23
N GLU A 46 18.90 7.48 -16.17
CA GLU A 46 18.92 7.83 -17.59
C GLU A 46 18.04 9.07 -17.81
N GLU A 47 18.66 10.12 -18.35
CA GLU A 47 17.94 11.31 -18.79
C GLU A 47 17.18 10.97 -20.07
N LEU A 48 15.88 11.29 -20.08
CA LEU A 48 14.98 11.03 -21.19
C LEU A 48 14.79 12.30 -22.02
N ASP A 49 14.56 12.12 -23.32
CA ASP A 49 14.18 13.22 -24.22
C ASP A 49 12.74 13.69 -23.94
N GLU A 50 11.89 12.82 -23.41
CA GLU A 50 10.46 13.06 -23.14
C GLU A 50 9.99 12.42 -21.83
N TRP A 51 8.83 12.87 -21.33
CA TRP A 51 8.21 12.33 -20.12
C TRP A 51 7.66 10.92 -20.37
N ALA A 52 7.92 9.99 -19.44
CA ALA A 52 7.36 8.64 -19.50
C ALA A 52 5.91 8.65 -18.96
N LEU A 53 4.94 8.33 -19.82
CA LEU A 53 3.52 8.26 -19.43
C LEU A 53 3.18 6.97 -18.69
N ASP A 54 3.83 5.86 -19.06
CA ASP A 54 3.69 4.54 -18.45
C ASP A 54 4.53 4.46 -17.15
N CYS A 55 3.99 5.05 -16.07
CA CYS A 55 4.61 5.07 -14.75
C CYS A 55 3.60 4.94 -13.61
N ASP A 56 3.97 4.18 -12.56
CA ASP A 56 3.16 3.91 -11.36
C ASP A 56 3.31 5.00 -10.30
N GLY A 57 4.17 5.98 -10.56
CA GLY A 57 4.45 7.09 -9.65
C GLY A 57 5.51 8.02 -10.19
N GLY A 58 5.83 9.05 -9.42
CA GLY A 58 6.79 10.03 -9.88
C GLY A 58 6.83 11.30 -9.06
N ALA A 59 7.76 12.17 -9.43
CA ALA A 59 7.85 13.49 -8.82
C ALA A 59 8.32 14.55 -9.81
N VAL A 60 7.68 15.71 -9.73
CA VAL A 60 8.14 16.93 -10.37
C VAL A 60 8.67 17.87 -9.30
N VAL A 61 9.94 18.26 -9.43
CA VAL A 61 10.59 19.25 -8.59
C VAL A 61 10.83 20.51 -9.40
N ASP A 62 10.02 21.51 -9.13
CA ASP A 62 10.13 22.83 -9.73
C ASP A 62 10.92 23.75 -8.80
N TYR A 63 12.21 23.94 -9.12
CA TYR A 63 13.09 24.81 -8.33
C TYR A 63 12.80 26.29 -8.54
N ASP A 64 12.22 26.65 -9.69
CA ASP A 64 11.92 28.03 -10.04
C ASP A 64 10.72 28.53 -9.21
N ASN A 65 9.70 27.69 -9.05
CA ASN A 65 8.51 27.98 -8.24
C ASN A 65 8.57 27.41 -6.81
N ARG A 66 9.65 26.69 -6.45
CA ARG A 66 9.80 25.99 -5.18
C ARG A 66 8.61 25.08 -4.89
N LEU A 67 8.33 24.15 -5.79
CA LEU A 67 7.24 23.18 -5.67
C LEU A 67 7.79 21.77 -5.77
N LEU A 68 7.36 20.91 -4.85
CA LEU A 68 7.43 19.46 -4.98
C LEU A 68 6.01 18.98 -5.23
N LEU A 69 5.75 18.44 -6.42
CA LEU A 69 4.54 17.71 -6.74
C LEU A 69 4.92 16.25 -6.93
N TRP A 70 4.29 15.33 -6.21
CA TRP A 70 4.70 13.92 -6.27
C TRP A 70 3.53 12.97 -6.05
N GLU A 71 3.71 11.76 -6.54
CA GLU A 71 2.81 10.64 -6.39
C GLU A 71 3.63 9.38 -6.11
N GLY A 72 3.15 8.57 -5.17
CA GLY A 72 3.61 7.20 -5.04
C GLY A 72 2.60 6.39 -4.24
N ALA A 73 2.40 5.14 -4.62
CA ALA A 73 1.56 4.20 -3.88
C ALA A 73 2.30 3.66 -2.64
N ALA A 74 1.60 3.49 -1.53
CA ALA A 74 1.95 2.56 -0.45
C ALA A 74 0.84 2.58 0.60
N SER A 75 0.50 1.37 1.04
CA SER A 75 -0.65 1.01 1.85
C SER A 75 -0.66 1.66 3.24
N GLU A 76 0.49 1.85 3.89
CA GLU A 76 0.56 2.35 5.27
C GLU A 76 0.09 3.81 5.39
N TYR A 77 0.15 4.55 4.29
CA TYR A 77 -0.27 5.95 4.22
C TYR A 77 -1.76 6.09 3.97
N ARG A 78 -2.46 4.97 3.75
CA ARG A 78 -3.92 4.93 3.83
C ARG A 78 -4.38 5.28 5.25
N VAL A 79 -3.58 4.98 6.28
CA VAL A 79 -3.86 5.38 7.67
C VAL A 79 -3.67 6.91 7.84
N PRO A 80 -4.73 7.67 8.16
CA PRO A 80 -4.68 9.14 8.13
C PRO A 80 -3.66 9.77 9.07
N ARG A 81 -3.37 9.14 10.22
CA ARG A 81 -2.35 9.63 11.17
C ARG A 81 -0.95 9.48 10.59
N VAL A 82 -0.60 8.31 10.07
CA VAL A 82 0.70 8.02 9.44
C VAL A 82 0.98 9.04 8.34
N ARG A 83 0.03 9.22 7.41
CA ARG A 83 0.14 10.22 6.34
C ARG A 83 0.33 11.65 6.85
N ARG A 84 -0.40 12.05 7.91
CA ARG A 84 -0.27 13.40 8.50
C ARG A 84 1.14 13.63 9.05
N LEU A 85 1.72 12.65 9.74
CA LEU A 85 3.07 12.78 10.29
C LEU A 85 4.12 12.77 9.18
N TYR A 86 3.97 11.92 8.18
CA TYR A 86 4.83 11.92 7.00
C TYR A 86 4.80 13.27 6.27
N ASN A 87 3.63 13.85 6.04
CA ASN A 87 3.53 15.17 5.40
C ASN A 87 4.19 16.28 6.24
N ARG A 88 4.17 16.17 7.57
CA ARG A 88 4.93 17.10 8.45
C ARG A 88 6.44 16.92 8.29
N LEU A 89 6.91 15.68 8.16
CA LEU A 89 8.33 15.40 7.89
C LEU A 89 8.76 15.92 6.52
N LEU A 90 7.97 15.68 5.47
CA LEU A 90 8.25 16.24 4.14
C LEU A 90 8.29 17.76 4.16
N ALA A 91 7.33 18.42 4.80
CA ALA A 91 7.35 19.87 4.94
C ALA A 91 8.60 20.40 5.68
N ALA A 92 9.13 19.62 6.63
CA ALA A 92 10.37 19.95 7.35
C ALA A 92 11.64 19.69 6.52
N ALA A 93 11.63 18.68 5.65
CA ALA A 93 12.73 18.36 4.73
C ALA A 93 12.79 19.29 3.52
N TRP A 94 11.63 19.70 3.01
CA TRP A 94 11.46 20.58 1.84
C TRP A 94 11.16 22.02 2.26
N GLN A 95 12.05 22.58 3.10
CA GLN A 95 11.88 23.96 3.56
C GLN A 95 11.83 24.92 2.37
N GLU A 96 10.94 25.90 2.45
CA GLU A 96 10.68 26.89 1.41
C GLU A 96 9.98 26.36 0.15
N PHE A 97 9.76 25.05 0.05
CA PHE A 97 8.97 24.46 -1.03
C PHE A 97 7.52 24.24 -0.61
N LYS A 98 6.60 24.45 -1.55
CA LYS A 98 5.24 23.94 -1.44
C LYS A 98 5.29 22.44 -1.74
N VAL A 99 4.77 21.62 -0.84
CA VAL A 99 4.70 20.16 -1.06
C VAL A 99 3.25 19.78 -1.35
N GLU A 100 3.01 19.19 -2.51
CA GLU A 100 1.71 18.72 -2.95
C GLU A 100 1.76 17.25 -3.36
N LEU A 101 0.72 16.51 -2.98
CA LEU A 101 0.44 15.20 -3.55
C LEU A 101 -0.31 15.39 -4.87
N ALA A 102 0.00 14.55 -5.86
CA ALA A 102 -0.77 14.36 -7.07
C ALA A 102 -1.73 13.17 -6.87
N PRO A 103 -3.01 13.39 -6.50
CA PRO A 103 -3.95 12.32 -6.21
C PRO A 103 -4.61 11.70 -7.45
N ALA A 104 -4.27 12.20 -8.64
CA ALA A 104 -4.92 11.87 -9.91
C ALA A 104 -3.95 11.18 -10.86
N GLY A 105 -2.99 10.40 -10.35
CA GLY A 105 -2.06 9.73 -11.23
C GLY A 105 -0.94 10.63 -11.76
N SER A 106 -0.18 9.99 -12.64
CA SER A 106 0.87 10.56 -13.47
C SER A 106 0.34 11.71 -14.34
N ASP A 107 -0.96 11.75 -14.65
CA ASP A 107 -1.63 12.83 -15.39
C ASP A 107 -1.37 14.21 -14.80
N ARG A 108 -1.46 14.35 -13.47
CA ARG A 108 -1.24 15.66 -12.84
C ARG A 108 0.23 16.05 -12.90
N LEU A 109 1.15 15.09 -12.86
CA LEU A 109 2.59 15.32 -13.05
C LEU A 109 2.86 15.75 -14.49
N ALA A 110 2.34 15.01 -15.48
CA ALA A 110 2.45 15.27 -16.91
C ALA A 110 1.84 16.62 -17.31
N LYS A 111 0.69 16.99 -16.73
CA LYS A 111 0.09 18.31 -16.88
C LYS A 111 0.99 19.42 -16.34
N HIS A 112 1.64 19.20 -15.18
CA HIS A 112 2.52 20.22 -14.60
C HIS A 112 3.77 20.47 -15.43
N VAL A 113 4.34 19.43 -16.06
CA VAL A 113 5.49 19.57 -16.98
C VAL A 113 5.09 20.05 -18.38
N GLY A 114 3.80 20.28 -18.65
CA GLY A 114 3.30 20.83 -19.91
C GLY A 114 3.23 19.82 -21.06
N ILE A 115 3.12 18.53 -20.76
CA ILE A 115 2.98 17.46 -21.76
C ILE A 115 1.51 17.26 -22.15
N ILE A 116 0.61 17.30 -21.16
CA ILE A 116 -0.83 17.24 -21.38
C ILE A 116 -1.36 18.67 -21.41
N ASP A 117 -1.77 19.13 -22.59
CA ASP A 117 -2.54 20.37 -22.72
C ASP A 117 -3.82 20.23 -21.88
N GLU A 118 -4.24 21.28 -21.17
CA GLU A 118 -5.58 21.27 -20.58
C GLU A 118 -6.57 20.87 -21.67
N PRO A 119 -7.48 19.91 -21.40
CA PRO A 119 -8.49 19.55 -22.39
C PRO A 119 -9.13 20.85 -22.84
N ARG A 120 -8.84 21.26 -24.08
CA ARG A 120 -9.48 22.41 -24.68
C ARG A 120 -10.92 22.03 -24.67
N ASP A 121 -11.73 22.66 -23.81
CA ASP A 121 -13.17 22.42 -23.66
C ASP A 121 -13.73 21.95 -25.00
N HIS A 122 -13.87 20.64 -25.17
CA HIS A 122 -14.42 20.04 -26.39
C HIS A 122 -15.91 20.38 -26.31
N ALA A 123 -16.25 21.57 -26.78
CA ALA A 123 -17.61 22.12 -26.79
C ALA A 123 -18.53 21.33 -27.73
N ASP A 124 -17.93 20.50 -28.56
CA ASP A 124 -18.45 19.45 -29.40
C ASP A 124 -18.41 18.13 -28.62
N GLY A 125 -19.45 17.91 -27.80
CA GLY A 125 -19.61 16.80 -26.85
C GLY A 125 -19.68 15.39 -27.44
N GLU A 126 -18.76 15.02 -28.32
CA GLU A 126 -18.44 13.65 -28.67
C GLU A 126 -17.27 13.23 -27.77
N LEU A 127 -17.61 12.63 -26.62
CA LEU A 127 -16.63 11.86 -25.86
C LEU A 127 -16.10 10.75 -26.80
N PRO A 128 -14.79 10.54 -26.90
CA PRO A 128 -14.27 9.37 -27.59
C PRO A 128 -14.92 8.12 -27.00
N ASP A 129 -15.57 7.29 -27.83
CA ASP A 129 -16.03 5.94 -27.49
C ASP A 129 -14.81 5.00 -27.37
N ASP A 130 -13.81 5.40 -26.58
CA ASP A 130 -12.63 4.58 -26.27
C ASP A 130 -13.02 3.59 -25.15
N GLU A 131 -13.88 2.62 -25.48
CA GLU A 131 -14.33 1.54 -24.58
C GLU A 131 -13.28 0.41 -24.40
N ASP A 132 -12.10 0.51 -25.01
CA ASP A 132 -11.17 -0.64 -25.15
C ASP A 132 -9.78 -0.47 -24.47
N GLU A 133 -9.50 0.63 -23.76
CA GLU A 133 -8.27 0.72 -22.95
C GLU A 133 -8.54 0.16 -21.54
N GLU A 134 -8.49 -1.18 -21.42
CA GLU A 134 -8.38 -1.94 -20.15
C GLU A 134 -7.01 -1.71 -19.46
N ASP A 135 -6.44 -0.51 -19.53
CA ASP A 135 -5.19 -0.14 -18.88
C ASP A 135 -5.48 0.78 -17.69
N ASP A 136 -5.56 0.16 -16.52
CA ASP A 136 -4.81 0.56 -15.31
C ASP A 136 -5.33 -0.28 -14.14
N ASP A 137 -4.41 -0.83 -13.34
CA ASP A 137 -4.67 -1.53 -12.06
C ASP A 137 -5.29 -0.60 -10.99
N TYR A 138 -5.98 0.47 -11.40
CA TYR A 138 -6.86 1.25 -10.55
C TYR A 138 -8.08 0.39 -10.23
N GLU A 139 -8.01 -0.36 -9.12
CA GLU A 139 -9.18 -1.02 -8.58
C GLU A 139 -10.24 0.06 -8.29
N PRO A 140 -11.33 0.11 -9.10
CA PRO A 140 -12.33 1.12 -8.90
C PRO A 140 -12.94 0.90 -7.52
N ARG A 141 -13.15 2.01 -6.79
CA ARG A 141 -13.81 1.94 -5.50
C ARG A 141 -15.09 1.13 -5.63
N LEU A 142 -15.27 0.18 -4.73
CA LEU A 142 -16.42 -0.73 -4.74
C LEU A 142 -17.72 0.07 -4.82
N GLN A 143 -18.60 -0.34 -5.72
CA GLN A 143 -19.84 0.37 -5.97
C GLN A 143 -20.84 0.10 -4.85
N THR A 144 -20.84 -1.14 -4.35
CA THR A 144 -21.86 -1.61 -3.41
C THR A 144 -21.28 -2.28 -2.16
N VAL A 145 -22.03 -2.20 -1.05
CA VAL A 145 -21.74 -3.00 0.16
C VAL A 145 -21.72 -4.50 -0.13
N GLU A 146 -22.48 -4.98 -1.12
CA GLU A 146 -22.48 -6.40 -1.49
C GLU A 146 -21.18 -6.84 -2.18
N GLU A 147 -20.59 -5.99 -3.03
CA GLU A 147 -19.28 -6.26 -3.64
C GLU A 147 -18.19 -6.38 -2.57
N SER A 148 -18.23 -5.52 -1.54
CA SER A 148 -17.29 -5.59 -0.41
C SER A 148 -17.42 -6.87 0.44
N ARG A 149 -18.49 -7.65 0.28
CA ARG A 149 -18.62 -8.97 0.92
C ARG A 149 -18.00 -10.10 0.11
N ARG A 150 -17.89 -9.95 -1.21
CA ARG A 150 -17.45 -11.05 -2.08
C ARG A 150 -15.97 -11.39 -1.91
N TYR A 151 -15.21 -10.49 -1.30
CA TYR A 151 -13.81 -10.67 -0.94
C TYR A 151 -13.62 -11.21 0.47
N GLU A 152 -14.65 -11.79 1.11
CA GLU A 152 -14.41 -12.64 2.29
C GLU A 152 -13.47 -13.78 1.84
N PRO A 153 -12.23 -13.86 2.36
CA PRO A 153 -11.30 -14.91 1.96
C PRO A 153 -11.99 -16.27 2.13
N ASP A 154 -11.79 -17.17 1.17
CA ASP A 154 -12.45 -18.47 1.12
C ASP A 154 -12.36 -19.15 2.50
N GLU A 155 -13.45 -19.74 3.01
CA GLU A 155 -13.48 -20.35 4.37
C GLU A 155 -12.38 -21.42 4.61
N ASP A 156 -11.74 -21.89 3.54
CA ASP A 156 -10.64 -22.84 3.53
C ASP A 156 -9.24 -22.20 3.61
N ASP A 157 -9.13 -20.89 3.39
CA ASP A 157 -7.94 -20.13 3.77
C ASP A 157 -8.02 -19.99 5.29
N ASP A 158 -7.18 -20.78 5.99
CA ASP A 158 -6.89 -20.55 7.41
C ASP A 158 -6.71 -19.03 7.55
N PRO A 159 -7.43 -18.35 8.46
CA PRO A 159 -7.17 -16.95 8.77
C PRO A 159 -5.77 -16.89 9.37
N ASP A 160 -4.77 -16.93 8.49
CA ASP A 160 -3.37 -16.82 8.80
C ASP A 160 -3.27 -15.48 9.54
N GLU A 161 -2.58 -15.49 10.69
CA GLU A 161 -2.46 -14.39 11.65
C GLU A 161 -1.83 -13.10 11.06
N ASP A 162 -1.56 -13.07 9.75
CA ASP A 162 -0.83 -12.03 9.03
C ASP A 162 -1.76 -10.96 8.38
N ASP A 163 -3.09 -11.16 8.35
CA ASP A 163 -4.05 -10.18 7.77
C ASP A 163 -4.42 -9.01 8.70
N ASP A 164 -3.86 -8.98 9.90
CA ASP A 164 -4.16 -7.95 10.90
C ASP A 164 -3.68 -6.56 10.46
N ASP A 165 -2.72 -6.45 9.53
CA ASP A 165 -2.12 -5.16 9.14
C ASP A 165 -2.80 -4.46 7.95
N VAL A 166 -3.75 -5.12 7.28
CA VAL A 166 -4.43 -4.57 6.09
C VAL A 166 -5.33 -3.38 6.49
N PRO A 167 -5.15 -2.18 5.91
CA PRO A 167 -6.00 -1.03 6.20
C PRO A 167 -7.44 -1.25 5.74
N ARG A 168 -8.40 -1.05 6.66
CA ARG A 168 -9.83 -1.27 6.46
C ARG A 168 -10.65 -0.01 6.74
N ALA A 169 -11.86 0.05 6.20
CA ALA A 169 -12.87 1.02 6.59
C ALA A 169 -13.62 0.59 7.86
N TRP A 170 -13.85 1.53 8.78
CA TRP A 170 -14.58 1.30 10.02
C TRP A 170 -15.94 2.02 10.06
N VAL A 171 -17.02 1.24 10.06
CA VAL A 171 -18.38 1.77 10.19
C VAL A 171 -18.90 1.60 11.61
N THR A 172 -19.52 2.63 12.15
CA THR A 172 -20.22 2.60 13.45
C THR A 172 -21.65 3.07 13.31
N ILE A 173 -22.58 2.28 13.84
CA ILE A 173 -24.01 2.55 13.85
C ILE A 173 -24.47 2.65 15.30
N VAL A 174 -25.02 3.81 15.67
CA VAL A 174 -25.70 4.05 16.94
C VAL A 174 -27.21 4.00 16.66
N ASP A 175 -27.88 3.01 17.25
CA ASP A 175 -29.33 2.81 17.10
C ASP A 175 -30.15 3.80 17.95
N ALA A 176 -31.48 3.70 17.88
CA ALA A 176 -32.39 4.62 18.56
C ALA A 176 -32.30 4.52 20.10
N GLU A 177 -31.89 3.35 20.59
CA GLU A 177 -31.65 3.03 21.99
C GLU A 177 -30.28 3.54 22.47
N GLY A 178 -29.42 3.98 21.56
CA GLY A 178 -28.07 4.45 21.86
C GLY A 178 -27.03 3.33 21.90
N SER A 179 -27.36 2.13 21.44
CA SER A 179 -26.43 1.01 21.35
C SER A 179 -25.54 1.15 20.11
N SER A 180 -24.22 1.03 20.32
CA SER A 180 -23.21 1.11 19.26
C SER A 180 -22.94 -0.27 18.66
N ARG A 181 -22.94 -0.35 17.33
CA ARG A 181 -22.58 -1.54 16.56
C ARG A 181 -21.51 -1.18 15.54
N HIS A 182 -20.45 -2.00 15.47
CA HIS A 182 -19.32 -1.76 14.59
C HIS A 182 -19.28 -2.78 13.45
N ARG A 183 -18.85 -2.34 12.27
CA ARG A 183 -18.60 -3.14 11.07
C ARG A 183 -17.26 -2.76 10.47
N GLN A 184 -16.67 -3.70 9.76
CA GLN A 184 -15.46 -3.50 8.98
C GLN A 184 -15.77 -3.82 7.52
N LEU A 185 -15.14 -3.08 6.63
CA LEU A 185 -15.17 -3.21 5.18
C LEU A 185 -13.73 -2.96 4.70
N ASP A 186 -13.37 -3.39 3.51
CA ASP A 186 -12.04 -3.05 2.97
C ASP A 186 -11.92 -1.55 2.72
N GLU A 187 -12.97 -0.97 2.13
CA GLU A 187 -13.18 0.46 1.97
C GLU A 187 -14.69 0.80 2.04
N LEU A 188 -15.03 2.08 2.16
CA LEU A 188 -16.41 2.57 2.13
C LEU A 188 -16.94 2.59 0.69
N PRO A 189 -17.93 1.76 0.33
CA PRO A 189 -18.46 1.72 -1.02
C PRO A 189 -19.24 2.98 -1.38
N LEU A 190 -19.40 3.24 -2.68
CA LEU A 190 -20.01 4.47 -3.18
C LEU A 190 -21.49 4.62 -2.77
N ASP A 191 -22.28 3.55 -2.80
CA ASP A 191 -23.68 3.55 -2.34
C ASP A 191 -23.82 3.99 -0.88
N LEU A 192 -22.91 3.54 -0.01
CA LEU A 192 -22.85 3.90 1.40
C LEU A 192 -22.44 5.37 1.57
N LEU A 193 -21.47 5.84 0.78
CA LEU A 193 -21.06 7.26 0.78
C LEU A 193 -22.14 8.20 0.22
N GLN A 194 -23.05 7.69 -0.62
CA GLN A 194 -24.23 8.40 -1.10
C GLN A 194 -25.38 8.42 -0.08
N GLY A 195 -25.29 7.59 0.96
CA GLY A 195 -26.32 7.48 1.99
C GLY A 195 -27.55 6.72 1.49
N GLU A 196 -27.38 5.80 0.55
CA GLU A 196 -28.48 5.01 -0.01
C GLU A 196 -29.11 4.14 1.10
N PRO A 197 -30.44 4.15 1.26
CA PRO A 197 -31.11 3.41 2.33
C PRO A 197 -30.80 1.91 2.33
N GLU A 198 -30.73 1.31 1.15
CA GLU A 198 -30.43 -0.11 0.95
C GLU A 198 -29.00 -0.45 1.41
N ALA A 199 -28.02 0.41 1.09
CA ALA A 199 -26.64 0.27 1.54
C ALA A 199 -26.51 0.36 3.07
N LEU A 200 -27.21 1.32 3.69
CA LEU A 200 -27.24 1.46 5.16
C LEU A 200 -27.85 0.21 5.83
N GLU A 201 -28.90 -0.36 5.24
CA GLU A 201 -29.50 -1.61 5.72
C GLU A 201 -28.56 -2.81 5.52
N ALA A 202 -27.90 -2.91 4.37
CA ALA A 202 -26.93 -3.95 4.06
C ALA A 202 -25.76 -3.93 5.06
N VAL A 203 -25.21 -2.74 5.34
CA VAL A 203 -24.13 -2.55 6.33
C VAL A 203 -24.61 -2.95 7.73
N ALA A 204 -25.85 -2.62 8.11
CA ALA A 204 -26.39 -3.01 9.42
C ALA A 204 -26.50 -4.54 9.59
N LYS A 205 -26.73 -5.27 8.48
CA LYS A 205 -26.82 -6.74 8.45
C LYS A 205 -25.48 -7.47 8.42
N LEU A 206 -24.37 -6.77 8.19
CA LEU A 206 -23.03 -7.36 8.26
C LEU A 206 -22.75 -7.98 9.64
N LYS A 207 -21.81 -8.94 9.69
CA LYS A 207 -21.34 -9.55 10.93
C LYS A 207 -20.80 -8.46 11.87
N PRO A 208 -21.17 -8.44 13.15
CA PRO A 208 -20.56 -7.54 14.12
C PRO A 208 -19.05 -7.73 14.18
N ALA A 209 -18.31 -6.62 14.12
CA ALA A 209 -16.86 -6.60 14.24
C ALA A 209 -16.43 -5.97 15.57
N GLN A 210 -15.22 -6.32 16.03
CA GLN A 210 -14.57 -5.59 17.11
C GLN A 210 -14.10 -4.22 16.61
N ILE A 211 -13.83 -3.30 17.54
CA ILE A 211 -13.28 -1.99 17.19
C ILE A 211 -11.84 -2.20 16.72
N PRO A 212 -11.51 -1.91 15.45
CA PRO A 212 -10.15 -2.08 14.94
C PRO A 212 -9.20 -1.07 15.61
N PRO A 213 -7.91 -1.40 15.81
CA PRO A 213 -6.91 -0.42 16.24
C PRO A 213 -6.72 0.67 15.17
N GLU A 214 -6.34 1.90 15.55
CA GLU A 214 -6.16 3.00 14.59
C GLU A 214 -5.13 2.68 13.50
N ALA A 215 -4.17 1.79 13.80
CA ALA A 215 -3.10 1.35 12.87
C ALA A 215 -3.61 0.66 11.60
N VAL A 216 -4.84 0.17 11.61
CA VAL A 216 -5.41 -0.63 10.51
C VAL A 216 -6.67 0.01 9.94
N VAL A 217 -6.92 1.29 10.26
CA VAL A 217 -8.11 2.02 9.78
C VAL A 217 -7.72 3.14 8.83
N SER A 218 -8.09 2.98 7.57
CA SER A 218 -7.84 3.96 6.50
C SER A 218 -8.90 5.06 6.47
N GLU A 219 -10.15 4.70 6.75
CA GLU A 219 -11.31 5.60 6.71
C GLU A 219 -12.43 5.12 7.63
N GLY A 220 -13.41 5.98 7.89
CA GLY A 220 -14.51 5.63 8.76
C GLY A 220 -15.78 6.42 8.54
N LEU A 221 -16.89 5.77 8.88
CA LEU A 221 -18.25 6.30 8.82
C LEU A 221 -18.94 6.09 10.16
N PHE A 222 -19.42 7.17 10.75
CA PHE A 222 -20.26 7.14 11.94
C PHE A 222 -21.70 7.51 11.58
N LEU A 223 -22.66 6.77 12.12
CA LEU A 223 -24.10 6.94 11.92
C LEU A 223 -24.81 6.97 13.27
N ASN A 224 -25.53 8.04 13.56
CA ASN A 224 -26.51 8.10 14.65
C ASN A 224 -27.91 8.16 14.05
N THR A 225 -28.62 7.04 14.13
CA THR A 225 -29.93 6.86 13.48
C THR A 225 -31.05 7.66 14.14
N LYS A 226 -30.96 7.88 15.46
CA LYS A 226 -31.92 8.68 16.23
C LYS A 226 -31.89 10.14 15.85
N GLU A 227 -30.70 10.72 15.81
CA GLU A 227 -30.48 12.14 15.54
C GLU A 227 -30.35 12.42 14.03
N ARG A 228 -30.26 11.37 13.22
CA ARG A 228 -29.93 11.42 11.78
C ARG A 228 -28.68 12.26 11.53
N ILE A 229 -27.63 11.99 12.31
CA ILE A 229 -26.32 12.62 12.16
C ILE A 229 -25.36 11.57 11.61
N ALA A 230 -24.58 11.95 10.61
CA ALA A 230 -23.51 11.13 10.08
C ALA A 230 -22.22 11.95 10.00
N PHE A 231 -21.07 11.28 10.16
CA PHE A 231 -19.81 11.89 9.73
C PHE A 231 -18.86 10.87 9.11
N VAL A 232 -18.06 11.38 8.17
CA VAL A 232 -17.05 10.62 7.42
C VAL A 232 -15.68 11.22 7.69
N TRP A 233 -14.65 10.38 7.68
CA TRP A 233 -13.25 10.78 7.69
C TRP A 233 -12.40 9.73 6.94
N GLY A 234 -11.21 10.14 6.49
CA GLY A 234 -10.33 9.27 5.70
C GLY A 234 -9.34 10.08 4.87
N SER A 235 -9.23 9.75 3.60
CA SER A 235 -8.30 10.39 2.66
C SER A 235 -8.75 11.78 2.16
N PRO A 236 -7.83 12.64 1.66
CA PRO A 236 -8.18 13.86 0.95
C PRO A 236 -9.09 13.60 -0.26
N GLU A 237 -8.85 12.52 -0.98
CA GLU A 237 -9.64 12.11 -2.16
C GLU A 237 -11.07 11.80 -1.73
N LEU A 238 -11.24 11.03 -0.65
CA LEU A 238 -12.54 10.78 -0.04
C LEU A 238 -13.21 12.09 0.40
N ARG A 239 -12.45 13.03 0.99
CA ARG A 239 -12.98 14.34 1.41
C ARG A 239 -13.53 15.15 0.23
N GLU A 240 -12.81 15.16 -0.89
CA GLU A 240 -13.26 15.85 -2.10
C GLU A 240 -14.52 15.18 -2.67
N ARG A 241 -14.54 13.85 -2.78
CA ARG A 241 -15.74 13.09 -3.19
C ARG A 241 -16.95 13.38 -2.29
N MET A 242 -16.75 13.46 -0.98
CA MET A 242 -17.84 13.76 -0.04
C MET A 242 -18.47 15.15 -0.22
N LYS A 243 -17.80 16.11 -0.87
CA LYS A 243 -18.42 17.42 -1.20
C LYS A 243 -19.56 17.27 -2.21
N GLU A 244 -19.45 16.30 -3.12
CA GLU A 244 -20.47 15.98 -4.10
C GLU A 244 -21.50 15.01 -3.54
N LEU A 245 -21.03 13.83 -3.08
CA LEU A 245 -21.90 12.73 -2.64
C LEU A 245 -22.74 13.10 -1.41
N GLY A 246 -22.21 13.95 -0.53
CA GLY A 246 -22.90 14.36 0.68
C GLY A 246 -24.22 15.08 0.45
N ARG A 247 -24.47 15.61 -0.75
CA ARG A 247 -25.75 16.24 -1.12
C ARG A 247 -26.89 15.24 -1.25
N ARG A 248 -26.60 13.95 -1.41
CA ARG A 248 -27.59 12.87 -1.58
C ARG A 248 -28.18 12.37 -0.25
N TRP A 249 -27.57 12.70 0.88
CA TRP A 249 -28.00 12.31 2.23
C TRP A 249 -29.28 13.03 2.69
N ARG A 250 -30.43 12.63 2.15
CA ARG A 250 -31.72 13.29 2.44
C ARG A 250 -32.16 13.10 3.90
N GLY A 251 -32.37 14.20 4.60
CA GLY A 251 -32.86 14.19 5.98
C GLY A 251 -31.80 13.82 7.03
N TRP A 252 -30.53 13.74 6.63
CA TRP A 252 -29.39 13.55 7.53
C TRP A 252 -28.52 14.81 7.60
N THR A 253 -27.89 15.04 8.75
CA THR A 253 -26.82 16.02 8.90
C THR A 253 -25.48 15.33 8.73
N LEU A 254 -24.90 15.43 7.54
CA LEU A 254 -23.60 14.87 7.24
C LEU A 254 -22.47 15.88 7.53
N ARG A 255 -21.38 15.42 8.15
CA ARG A 255 -20.19 16.23 8.47
C ARG A 255 -18.90 15.52 8.10
N TRP A 256 -17.84 16.29 7.84
CA TRP A 256 -16.48 15.75 7.76
C TRP A 256 -15.80 15.84 9.14
N SER A 257 -15.19 14.74 9.60
CA SER A 257 -14.42 14.72 10.84
C SER A 257 -12.93 14.97 10.56
N LYS A 258 -12.35 15.98 11.24
CA LYS A 258 -10.89 16.25 11.20
C LYS A 258 -10.10 15.41 12.20
N GLN A 259 -10.77 14.96 13.26
CA GLN A 259 -10.17 14.17 14.34
C GLN A 259 -10.22 12.67 14.06
N GLY A 260 -10.88 12.26 12.97
CA GLY A 260 -10.86 10.91 12.45
C GLY A 260 -11.31 9.87 13.46
N TYR A 261 -10.49 8.82 13.60
CA TYR A 261 -10.64 7.70 14.53
C TYR A 261 -11.00 8.15 15.96
N ALA A 262 -10.28 9.11 16.52
CA ALA A 262 -10.49 9.57 17.90
C ALA A 262 -11.90 10.16 18.12
N GLN A 263 -12.42 10.91 17.14
CA GLN A 263 -13.77 11.46 17.20
C GLN A 263 -14.83 10.37 17.03
N GLN A 264 -14.58 9.32 16.23
CA GLN A 264 -15.47 8.18 16.11
C GLN A 264 -15.55 7.36 17.40
N CYS A 265 -14.43 7.13 18.09
CA CYS A 265 -14.43 6.51 19.42
C CYS A 265 -15.22 7.35 20.43
N ALA A 266 -14.97 8.66 20.49
CA ALA A 266 -15.66 9.56 21.41
C ALA A 266 -17.17 9.62 21.14
N ALA A 267 -17.59 9.69 19.87
CA ALA A 267 -19.01 9.75 19.49
C ALA A 267 -19.76 8.44 19.73
N SER A 268 -19.05 7.30 19.68
CA SER A 268 -19.63 5.97 19.90
C SER A 268 -19.59 5.49 21.35
N GLY A 269 -18.93 6.24 22.24
CA GLY A 269 -18.80 5.91 23.65
C GLY A 269 -17.91 4.70 23.92
N VAL A 270 -17.00 4.36 22.99
CA VAL A 270 -16.12 3.19 23.11
C VAL A 270 -14.67 3.61 23.32
N ALA A 271 -13.95 2.81 24.11
CA ALA A 271 -12.50 2.92 24.21
C ALA A 271 -11.87 2.22 22.99
N GLY A 272 -11.54 2.99 21.96
CA GLY A 272 -10.71 2.49 20.85
C GLY A 272 -9.24 2.38 21.24
N GLN A 273 -8.39 2.03 20.28
CA GLN A 273 -6.94 1.96 20.44
C GLN A 273 -6.27 2.99 19.52
N PRO A 274 -6.24 4.27 19.93
CA PRO A 274 -5.59 5.31 19.12
C PRO A 274 -4.09 5.09 19.10
N MET A 275 -3.47 5.37 17.96
CA MET A 275 -2.02 5.37 17.81
C MET A 275 -1.42 6.61 18.47
N THR A 276 -0.24 6.46 19.08
CA THR A 276 0.61 7.59 19.40
C THR A 276 1.32 8.11 18.15
N ASP A 277 1.94 9.29 18.24
CA ASP A 277 2.77 9.78 17.13
C ASP A 277 4.03 8.91 16.95
N ALA A 278 4.55 8.31 18.03
CA ALA A 278 5.67 7.37 17.97
C ALA A 278 5.27 6.08 17.24
N ASP A 279 4.12 5.48 17.56
CA ASP A 279 3.63 4.28 16.85
C ASP A 279 3.47 4.54 15.35
N ALA A 280 2.93 5.71 14.98
CA ALA A 280 2.73 6.06 13.58
C ALA A 280 4.05 6.33 12.85
N LEU A 281 5.05 6.89 13.52
CA LEU A 281 6.40 7.07 12.95
C LEU A 281 7.16 5.75 12.82
N ALA A 282 6.94 4.80 13.74
CA ALA A 282 7.59 3.49 13.70
C ALA A 282 7.24 2.68 12.44
N ARG A 283 6.11 2.98 11.79
CA ARG A 283 5.71 2.38 10.51
C ARG A 283 6.43 2.97 9.30
N ILE A 284 7.03 4.15 9.41
CA ILE A 284 7.60 4.87 8.25
C ILE A 284 9.13 4.99 8.34
N LEU A 285 9.64 5.27 9.54
CA LEU A 285 11.06 5.56 9.75
C LEU A 285 12.01 4.40 9.45
N PRO A 286 11.66 3.11 9.66
CA PRO A 286 12.55 2.01 9.27
C PRO A 286 12.92 2.06 7.78
N LEU A 287 11.94 2.31 6.92
CA LEU A 287 12.14 2.45 5.49
C LEU A 287 12.98 3.70 5.16
N VAL A 288 12.67 4.84 5.78
CA VAL A 288 13.43 6.08 5.59
C VAL A 288 14.90 5.91 5.98
N LEU A 289 15.17 5.23 7.11
CA LEU A 289 16.52 5.01 7.61
C LEU A 289 17.30 3.99 6.79
N SER A 290 16.62 3.06 6.11
CA SER A 290 17.25 2.00 5.33
C SER A 290 18.12 2.54 4.20
N THR A 291 19.42 2.24 4.26
CA THR A 291 20.39 2.47 3.17
C THR A 291 20.42 1.30 2.18
N GLU A 292 19.57 0.29 2.40
CA GLU A 292 19.55 -0.89 1.55
C GLU A 292 19.08 -0.48 0.15
N GLN A 293 19.90 -0.78 -0.84
CA GLN A 293 19.52 -0.61 -2.23
C GLN A 293 18.43 -1.62 -2.56
N PHE A 294 17.46 -1.20 -3.35
CA PHE A 294 16.47 -2.13 -3.88
C PHE A 294 17.19 -3.14 -4.75
N ASN A 295 17.32 -4.35 -4.22
CA ASN A 295 17.87 -5.46 -4.94
C ASN A 295 16.71 -6.40 -5.25
N LEU A 296 16.27 -6.39 -6.50
CA LEU A 296 15.21 -7.25 -6.99
C LEU A 296 15.49 -8.73 -6.69
N GLY A 297 16.77 -9.13 -6.65
CA GLY A 297 17.17 -10.47 -6.22
C GLY A 297 16.88 -10.77 -4.74
N THR A 298 16.99 -9.76 -3.87
CA THR A 298 16.61 -9.87 -2.45
C THR A 298 15.10 -9.89 -2.27
N VAL A 299 14.37 -9.00 -2.94
CA VAL A 299 12.89 -8.96 -2.90
C VAL A 299 12.30 -10.28 -3.39
N ILE A 300 12.77 -10.79 -4.53
CA ILE A 300 12.35 -12.11 -5.02
C ILE A 300 12.87 -13.24 -4.15
N GLY A 301 14.00 -13.06 -3.48
CA GLY A 301 14.46 -13.98 -2.45
C GLY A 301 13.47 -14.09 -1.27
N ALA A 302 12.97 -12.95 -0.81
CA ALA A 302 11.97 -12.84 0.26
C ALA A 302 10.61 -13.42 -0.17
N ILE A 303 10.06 -12.96 -1.29
CA ILE A 303 8.81 -13.47 -1.89
C ILE A 303 8.95 -14.98 -2.19
N GLY A 304 10.10 -15.38 -2.75
CA GLY A 304 10.42 -16.77 -3.02
C GLY A 304 10.50 -17.63 -1.76
N GLY A 305 10.80 -17.06 -0.59
CA GLY A 305 10.72 -17.71 0.70
C GLY A 305 9.28 -18.10 1.06
N GLY A 306 8.32 -17.20 0.87
CA GLY A 306 6.89 -17.45 1.03
C GLY A 306 6.39 -18.54 0.07
N VAL A 307 6.68 -18.39 -1.22
CA VAL A 307 6.36 -19.40 -2.24
C VAL A 307 7.01 -20.74 -1.91
N GLN A 308 8.23 -20.74 -1.37
CA GLN A 308 8.90 -21.97 -0.96
C GLN A 308 8.24 -22.62 0.26
N LYS A 309 7.76 -21.84 1.24
CA LYS A 309 6.97 -22.36 2.38
C LYS A 309 5.65 -22.96 1.88
N PHE A 310 4.90 -22.25 1.04
CA PHE A 310 3.66 -22.75 0.45
C PHE A 310 3.88 -24.01 -0.37
N ALA A 311 4.87 -24.01 -1.27
CA ALA A 311 5.19 -25.18 -2.08
C ALA A 311 5.66 -26.36 -1.23
N ARG A 312 6.32 -26.13 -0.07
CA ARG A 312 6.64 -27.21 0.89
C ARG A 312 5.37 -27.74 1.57
N LYS A 313 4.44 -26.88 2.02
CA LYS A 313 3.14 -27.29 2.59
C LYS A 313 2.36 -28.12 1.57
N ALA A 314 2.22 -27.63 0.34
CA ALA A 314 1.53 -28.32 -0.76
C ALA A 314 2.19 -29.66 -1.12
N THR A 315 3.53 -29.72 -1.17
CA THR A 315 4.26 -30.97 -1.41
C THR A 315 4.04 -31.97 -0.27
N GLY A 316 4.01 -31.51 0.99
CA GLY A 316 3.69 -32.33 2.15
C GLY A 316 2.27 -32.91 2.07
N CYS A 317 1.28 -32.07 1.75
CA CYS A 317 -0.10 -32.50 1.55
C CYS A 317 -0.21 -33.54 0.42
N LEU A 318 0.44 -33.28 -0.72
CA LEU A 318 0.47 -34.21 -1.86
C LEU A 318 1.10 -35.56 -1.47
N ILE A 319 2.18 -35.57 -0.70
CA ILE A 319 2.79 -36.81 -0.20
C ILE A 319 1.80 -37.58 0.69
N VAL A 320 1.09 -36.91 1.59
CA VAL A 320 0.09 -37.54 2.46
C VAL A 320 -1.04 -38.14 1.64
N VAL A 321 -1.61 -37.39 0.69
CA VAL A 321 -2.68 -37.84 -0.20
C VAL A 321 -2.25 -39.05 -1.04
N LEU A 322 -1.00 -39.08 -1.52
CA LEU A 322 -0.48 -40.21 -2.29
C LEU A 322 -0.14 -41.44 -1.43
N CYS A 323 0.32 -41.23 -0.19
CA CYS A 323 0.74 -42.32 0.70
C CYS A 323 -0.43 -42.94 1.47
N LEU A 324 -1.49 -42.19 1.76
CA LEU A 324 -2.63 -42.68 2.55
C LEU A 324 -3.32 -43.91 1.90
N PRO A 325 -3.62 -43.95 0.59
CA PRO A 325 -4.17 -45.15 -0.05
C PRO A 325 -3.24 -46.36 0.02
N LEU A 326 -1.92 -46.14 -0.07
CA LEU A 326 -0.92 -47.20 0.03
C LEU A 326 -0.89 -47.80 1.45
N LEU A 327 -0.96 -46.94 2.47
CA LEU A 327 -1.02 -47.38 3.86
C LEU A 327 -2.31 -48.16 4.15
N LEU A 328 -3.47 -47.67 3.66
CA LEU A 328 -4.75 -48.38 3.76
C LEU A 328 -4.66 -49.76 3.09
N PHE A 329 -4.07 -49.85 1.90
CA PHE A 329 -3.83 -51.13 1.24
C PHE A 329 -2.95 -52.07 2.07
N GLY A 330 -1.93 -51.54 2.75
CA GLY A 330 -1.08 -52.30 3.67
C GLY A 330 -1.85 -52.89 4.86
N VAL A 331 -2.76 -52.10 5.44
CA VAL A 331 -3.66 -52.56 6.52
C VAL A 331 -4.52 -53.74 6.04
N PHE A 332 -5.11 -53.65 4.85
CA PHE A 332 -6.02 -54.69 4.35
C PHE A 332 -5.31 -55.94 3.80
N SER A 333 -4.16 -55.79 3.17
CA SER A 333 -3.43 -56.90 2.52
C SER A 333 -2.46 -57.64 3.45
N GLY A 334 -2.05 -57.01 4.56
CA GLY A 334 -1.00 -57.52 5.45
C GLY A 334 0.43 -57.40 4.87
N ALA A 335 0.59 -56.85 3.66
CA ALA A 335 1.87 -56.76 2.95
C ALA A 335 2.68 -55.50 3.30
N TRP A 336 2.95 -55.29 4.59
CA TRP A 336 3.55 -54.05 5.10
C TRP A 336 4.92 -53.70 4.52
N MET A 337 5.78 -54.68 4.24
CA MET A 337 7.10 -54.42 3.66
C MET A 337 7.01 -53.82 2.26
N SER A 338 6.12 -54.35 1.41
CA SER A 338 5.90 -53.84 0.05
C SER A 338 5.33 -52.43 0.07
N VAL A 339 4.40 -52.17 0.99
CA VAL A 339 3.80 -50.83 1.19
C VAL A 339 4.85 -49.83 1.65
N LEU A 340 5.72 -50.20 2.59
CA LEU A 340 6.80 -49.33 3.05
C LEU A 340 7.75 -48.95 1.90
N TYR A 341 8.16 -49.91 1.07
CA TYR A 341 8.97 -49.61 -0.11
C TYR A 341 8.27 -48.67 -1.09
N ALA A 342 6.97 -48.88 -1.32
CA ALA A 342 6.18 -48.00 -2.19
C ALA A 342 6.07 -46.57 -1.64
N VAL A 343 5.82 -46.41 -0.33
CA VAL A 343 5.78 -45.10 0.34
C VAL A 343 7.13 -44.39 0.23
N VAL A 344 8.24 -45.08 0.54
CA VAL A 344 9.58 -44.50 0.41
C VAL A 344 9.87 -44.09 -1.03
N ALA A 345 9.53 -44.92 -2.01
CA ALA A 345 9.70 -44.60 -3.43
C ALA A 345 8.89 -43.36 -3.82
N THR A 346 7.63 -43.26 -3.40
CA THR A 346 6.78 -42.09 -3.64
C THR A 346 7.39 -40.82 -3.05
N VAL A 347 7.83 -40.86 -1.78
CA VAL A 347 8.47 -39.71 -1.12
C VAL A 347 9.71 -39.25 -1.88
N VAL A 348 10.58 -40.19 -2.29
CA VAL A 348 11.79 -39.88 -3.05
C VAL A 348 11.46 -39.27 -4.41
N VAL A 349 10.49 -39.82 -5.13
CA VAL A 349 10.09 -39.34 -6.46
C VAL A 349 9.48 -37.94 -6.36
N VAL A 350 8.52 -37.72 -5.46
CA VAL A 350 7.87 -36.41 -5.28
C VAL A 350 8.88 -35.35 -4.84
N SER A 351 9.74 -35.68 -3.87
CA SER A 351 10.79 -34.75 -3.41
C SER A 351 11.81 -34.43 -4.51
N GLY A 352 12.18 -35.43 -5.32
CA GLY A 352 13.08 -35.25 -6.45
C GLY A 352 12.47 -34.38 -7.56
N LEU A 353 11.18 -34.59 -7.88
CA LEU A 353 10.45 -33.79 -8.85
C LEU A 353 10.30 -32.34 -8.39
N TYR A 354 9.97 -32.13 -7.12
CA TYR A 354 9.94 -30.80 -6.49
C TYR A 354 11.29 -30.09 -6.63
N MET A 355 12.40 -30.74 -6.26
CA MET A 355 13.74 -30.16 -6.39
C MET A 355 14.11 -29.82 -7.84
N LEU A 356 13.65 -30.61 -8.81
CA LEU A 356 13.85 -30.33 -10.24
C LEU A 356 13.05 -29.09 -10.68
N ILE A 357 11.79 -28.97 -10.27
CA ILE A 357 10.94 -27.81 -10.57
C ILE A 357 11.57 -26.55 -9.97
N VAL A 358 11.93 -26.57 -8.68
CA VAL A 358 12.56 -25.42 -8.00
C VAL A 358 13.86 -25.00 -8.70
N ARG A 359 14.71 -25.97 -9.07
CA ARG A 359 15.94 -25.67 -9.83
C ARG A 359 15.66 -25.08 -11.21
N ARG A 360 14.65 -25.59 -11.92
CA ARG A 360 14.28 -25.09 -13.25
C ARG A 360 13.72 -23.67 -13.18
N VAL A 361 12.83 -23.41 -12.22
CA VAL A 361 12.26 -22.09 -11.93
C VAL A 361 13.38 -21.11 -11.59
N ARG A 362 14.27 -21.43 -10.65
CA ARG A 362 15.43 -20.59 -10.30
C ARG A 362 16.33 -20.29 -11.49
N ARG A 363 16.63 -21.27 -12.35
CA ARG A 363 17.44 -21.05 -13.57
C ARG A 363 16.71 -20.16 -14.59
N SER A 364 15.41 -20.37 -14.78
CA SER A 364 14.59 -19.56 -15.68
C SER A 364 14.55 -18.11 -15.22
N PHE A 365 14.32 -17.89 -13.91
CA PHE A 365 14.39 -16.57 -13.30
C PHE A 365 15.77 -15.95 -13.43
N ALA A 366 16.84 -16.64 -13.02
CA ALA A 366 18.21 -16.11 -13.16
C ALA A 366 18.53 -15.68 -14.59
N LYS A 367 18.08 -16.45 -15.60
CA LYS A 367 18.27 -16.10 -17.01
C LYS A 367 17.44 -14.89 -17.45
N LYS A 368 16.21 -14.74 -16.96
CA LYS A 368 15.34 -13.58 -17.23
C LYS A 368 15.82 -12.31 -16.51
N MET A 369 16.50 -12.46 -15.37
CA MET A 369 17.04 -11.34 -14.58
C MET A 369 18.39 -10.84 -15.06
N GLN A 370 19.15 -11.70 -15.75
CA GLN A 370 20.46 -11.35 -16.29
C GLN A 370 20.47 -10.08 -17.17
N PRO A 371 19.48 -9.83 -18.07
CA PRO A 371 19.41 -8.56 -18.81
C PRO A 371 18.95 -7.35 -17.97
N LEU A 372 18.35 -7.55 -16.79
CA LEU A 372 17.96 -6.45 -15.88
C LEU A 372 19.15 -5.99 -15.02
N GLN A 373 20.13 -6.86 -14.79
CA GLN A 373 21.45 -6.47 -14.29
C GLN A 373 22.30 -6.00 -15.47
N GLY A 374 22.02 -4.81 -15.99
CA GLY A 374 22.86 -4.19 -17.03
C GLY A 374 24.34 -4.26 -16.66
N ASP A 375 25.18 -4.61 -17.64
CA ASP A 375 26.63 -4.89 -17.52
C ASP A 375 27.34 -3.96 -16.52
N GLY A 376 27.46 -4.38 -15.25
CA GLY A 376 28.28 -3.70 -14.25
C GLY A 376 27.90 -2.25 -13.94
N GLY A 377 26.64 -1.84 -14.12
CA GLY A 377 26.16 -0.52 -13.71
C GLY A 377 26.51 -0.24 -12.25
N ALA A 378 27.07 0.94 -11.98
CA ALA A 378 27.42 1.36 -10.63
C ALA A 378 26.16 1.25 -9.73
N PRO A 379 26.30 0.76 -8.49
CA PRO A 379 25.16 0.58 -7.59
C PRO A 379 24.41 1.91 -7.43
N THR A 380 23.09 1.91 -7.61
CA THR A 380 22.23 3.11 -7.49
C THR A 380 22.33 3.64 -6.07
N VAL A 381 22.85 4.85 -5.91
CA VAL A 381 23.07 5.47 -4.60
C VAL A 381 21.72 5.95 -4.09
N VAL A 382 21.33 5.58 -2.86
CA VAL A 382 20.09 6.10 -2.25
C VAL A 382 20.21 7.60 -1.94
N ALA A 383 19.11 8.35 -1.91
CA ALA A 383 19.14 9.76 -1.51
C ALA A 383 19.59 9.91 -0.05
N GLY A 384 20.22 11.04 0.26
CA GLY A 384 20.71 11.36 1.60
C GLY A 384 22.04 10.69 1.96
N PRO A 385 22.45 10.78 3.24
CA PRO A 385 23.71 10.20 3.71
C PRO A 385 23.75 8.69 3.54
N GLN A 386 24.91 8.14 3.18
CA GLN A 386 25.10 6.67 3.12
C GLN A 386 25.51 6.08 4.47
N ASP A 387 26.05 6.92 5.37
CA ASP A 387 26.39 6.52 6.72
C ASP A 387 25.14 6.44 7.60
N GLU A 388 24.92 5.29 8.23
CA GLU A 388 23.73 5.03 9.05
C GLU A 388 23.64 5.99 10.24
N GLN A 389 24.77 6.36 10.84
CA GLN A 389 24.78 7.25 11.99
C GLN A 389 24.47 8.70 11.56
N GLU A 390 25.02 9.16 10.45
CA GLU A 390 24.69 10.47 9.87
C GLU A 390 23.20 10.54 9.51
N ARG A 391 22.64 9.48 8.91
CA ARG A 391 21.19 9.39 8.64
C ARG A 391 20.36 9.54 9.89
N LYS A 392 20.68 8.79 10.95
CA LYS A 392 19.97 8.89 12.24
C LYS A 392 20.00 10.32 12.80
N VAL A 393 21.16 10.98 12.75
CA VAL A 393 21.31 12.38 13.21
C VAL A 393 20.48 13.34 12.36
N ARG A 394 20.46 13.19 11.03
CA ARG A 394 19.63 14.02 10.15
C ARG A 394 18.13 13.79 10.38
N ILE A 395 17.71 12.54 10.58
CA ILE A 395 16.31 12.20 10.89
C ILE A 395 15.89 12.78 12.24
N ASP A 396 16.72 12.69 13.28
CA ASP A 396 16.44 13.35 14.56
C ASP A 396 16.25 14.86 14.41
N ARG A 397 17.07 15.50 13.57
CA ARG A 397 16.91 16.92 13.26
C ARG A 397 15.60 17.21 12.52
N LEU A 398 15.22 16.37 11.55
CA LEU A 398 13.95 16.51 10.83
C LEU A 398 12.75 16.31 11.75
N LEU A 399 12.78 15.31 12.63
CA LEU A 399 11.77 15.06 13.67
C LEU A 399 11.62 16.29 14.57
N ALA A 400 12.73 16.85 15.06
CA ALA A 400 12.73 18.05 15.88
C ALA A 400 12.13 19.27 15.14
N LEU A 401 12.50 19.49 13.87
CA LEU A 401 11.95 20.56 13.04
C LEU A 401 10.45 20.40 12.78
N ALA A 402 9.99 19.16 12.60
CA ALA A 402 8.58 18.83 12.43
C ALA A 402 7.78 18.88 13.74
N GLY A 403 8.44 19.03 14.91
CA GLY A 403 7.81 18.98 16.23
C GLY A 403 7.29 17.58 16.58
N LEU A 404 8.07 16.55 16.26
CA LEU A 404 7.74 15.14 16.43
C LEU A 404 8.64 14.48 17.50
N PRO A 405 8.23 13.32 18.06
CA PRO A 405 9.05 12.57 19.00
C PRO A 405 10.45 12.27 18.44
N PRO A 406 11.50 12.26 19.28
CA PRO A 406 12.85 11.93 18.85
C PRO A 406 12.96 10.45 18.45
N LEU A 407 13.93 10.12 17.60
CA LEU A 407 14.13 8.76 17.10
C LEU A 407 14.35 7.75 18.23
N ALA A 408 15.00 8.15 19.33
CA ALA A 408 15.21 7.29 20.49
C ALA A 408 13.91 6.83 21.18
N GLU A 409 12.81 7.59 21.05
CA GLU A 409 11.48 7.21 21.55
C GLU A 409 10.76 6.28 20.56
N VAL A 410 10.98 6.47 19.25
CA VAL A 410 10.31 5.71 18.19
C VAL A 410 10.97 4.36 17.92
N GLN A 411 12.31 4.30 17.94
CA GLN A 411 13.08 3.12 17.55
C GLN A 411 12.72 1.82 18.32
N PRO A 412 12.40 1.84 19.63
CA PRO A 412 11.94 0.65 20.34
C PRO A 412 10.63 0.05 19.81
N LEU A 413 9.87 0.79 19.00
CA LEU A 413 8.59 0.39 18.41
C LEU A 413 8.75 -0.11 16.96
N PHE A 414 9.97 -0.11 16.41
CA PHE A 414 10.19 -0.58 15.05
C PHE A 414 9.78 -2.05 14.93
N PRO A 415 9.15 -2.44 13.79
CA PRO A 415 8.90 -3.84 13.52
C PRO A 415 10.22 -4.61 13.46
N ASN A 416 10.17 -5.92 13.71
CA ASN A 416 11.36 -6.78 13.60
C ASN A 416 11.80 -7.01 12.14
N ALA A 417 11.09 -6.44 11.17
CA ALA A 417 11.37 -6.53 9.75
C ALA A 417 12.49 -5.56 9.32
N THR A 418 13.29 -6.01 8.35
CA THR A 418 14.27 -5.18 7.64
C THR A 418 13.57 -4.17 6.73
N GLY A 419 14.27 -3.11 6.32
CA GLY A 419 13.70 -2.10 5.41
C GLY A 419 13.26 -2.70 4.07
N LEU A 420 13.99 -3.70 3.56
CA LEU A 420 13.61 -4.44 2.36
C LEU A 420 12.42 -5.39 2.55
N GLU A 421 12.24 -5.97 3.74
CA GLU A 421 11.05 -6.78 4.04
C GLU A 421 9.80 -5.89 4.07
N LEU A 422 9.90 -4.72 4.69
CA LEU A 422 8.81 -3.73 4.67
C LEU A 422 8.47 -3.26 3.25
N LEU A 423 9.46 -3.11 2.36
CA LEU A 423 9.22 -2.81 0.94
C LEU A 423 8.55 -3.96 0.19
N ALA A 424 8.78 -5.21 0.61
CA ALA A 424 8.18 -6.37 -0.04
C ALA A 424 6.73 -6.65 0.43
N GLU A 425 6.33 -6.02 1.54
CA GLU A 425 4.96 -6.05 2.09
C GLU A 425 4.06 -4.94 1.49
N GLN A 426 4.65 -3.97 0.78
CA GLN A 426 3.94 -2.92 0.03
C GLN A 426 3.51 -3.45 -1.34
#